data_AF-A0A7X7K1Z1-F1
#
_entry.id   AF-A0A7X7K1Z1-F1
#
_cell.length_a   1.000
_cell.length_b   1.000
_cell.length_c   1.000
_cell.angle_alpha   90.00
_cell.angle_beta   90.00
_cell.angle_gamma   90.00
#
_symmetry.space_group_name_H-M   'P 1'
#
loop_
_entity.id
_entity.type
_entity.pdbx_description
1 polymer ?
#
loop_
_entity_poly.entity_id
_entity_poly.type
_entity_poly.pdbx_seq_one_letter_code
_entity_poly.pdbx_strand_id
1 'polypeptide(L)'
;TSATIEDQLAAVLSDGESLVAHPILRGETLDCVVVAEQALFVLHLRDWKGQIRPAARGAWRQRLDTGEVITHTNPKSAVRRKEQAVQRFLTSAFPSNRVTCHHLVVLSDPSAQVFLHGTADPPVVELANLRSEMDSLMLTSRGDVLDATLREALAEALTSRAYQTFELANQPFIFRSGGFFGFGKRAHTIQQVIKHLEQHPQDGIYHLWNGSLAQWLREQGATRLADLAVQAIRHPESERIALESFLQQSGLVERPRLVQRPRRLNFHHVGVGERAAMIWRIRKGRGRGYLHGSALSRTHWLQISPGTFEGELDATVSVDTEAIPITERPARGHMELSTNATEQPMDVEVFVNVRSMPSTFERRVVRPLVGLVLGAVVGALIGLALHALGLDEGLADWLKTRIPQLPPIVSNQALAALSGLMWAILGFIRGWHQRWAWPTWYATLRWLGRTFAWMTGLAIAVAATYILLRWLFPVLETWATRNSLIHAALLGSMLGVIPGSIGEIRASHSRAILNAEQHRARNAVRRGAWVLVAVGFLVLVVGGVRFFAPQVTVQGAAEEGRSRLEVWMDARESDLQDLRD
;
A
#
# COMPACT_ATOMS: atom_id res chain seq x y z
N THR A 1 14.96 40.07 50.81
CA THR A 1 15.33 39.00 49.87
C THR A 1 15.02 39.52 48.47
N SER A 2 16.05 39.86 47.69
CA SER A 2 15.84 40.33 46.31
C SER A 2 15.23 39.18 45.50
N ALA A 3 14.01 39.37 44.99
CA ALA A 3 13.41 38.44 44.03
C ALA A 3 14.39 38.21 42.87
N THR A 4 14.54 36.97 42.43
CA THR A 4 15.41 36.66 41.29
C THR A 4 14.82 37.30 40.02
N ILE A 5 15.65 37.61 39.02
CA ILE A 5 15.18 38.22 37.76
C ILE A 5 14.13 37.30 37.09
N GLU A 6 14.24 35.99 37.27
CA GLU A 6 13.26 35.02 36.79
C GLU A 6 11.90 35.18 37.48
N ASP A 7 11.86 35.44 38.79
CA ASP A 7 10.62 35.73 39.53
C ASP A 7 9.97 37.04 39.05
N GLN A 8 10.79 38.05 38.74
CA GLN A 8 10.31 39.34 38.23
C GLN A 8 9.74 39.20 36.81
N LEU A 9 10.39 38.40 35.95
CA LEU A 9 9.89 38.11 34.61
C LEU A 9 8.62 37.25 34.66
N ALA A 10 8.55 36.27 35.56
CA ALA A 10 7.36 35.45 35.76
C ALA A 10 6.14 36.28 36.18
N ALA A 11 6.35 37.33 36.98
CA ALA A 11 5.28 38.26 37.39
C ALA A 11 4.74 39.14 36.24
N VAL A 12 5.45 39.23 35.10
CA VAL A 12 5.07 40.02 33.91
C VAL A 12 4.27 39.19 32.90
N LEU A 13 4.25 37.86 33.06
CA LEU A 13 3.59 36.93 32.13
C LEU A 13 2.07 36.92 32.34
N SER A 14 1.34 36.73 31.23
CA SER A 14 -0.10 36.50 31.26
C SER A 14 -0.43 35.02 31.38
N ASP A 15 -1.67 34.70 31.78
CA ASP A 15 -2.16 33.33 31.89
C ASP A 15 -1.94 32.54 30.59
N GLY A 16 -1.21 31.42 30.70
CA GLY A 16 -0.90 30.54 29.59
C GLY A 16 0.42 30.84 28.85
N GLU A 17 1.12 31.93 29.15
CA GLU A 17 2.49 32.13 28.65
C GLU A 17 3.48 31.28 29.45
N SER A 18 4.54 30.80 28.78
CA SER A 18 5.57 29.98 29.43
C SER A 18 6.94 30.65 29.32
N LEU A 19 7.65 30.76 30.44
CA LEU A 19 9.03 31.24 30.50
C LEU A 19 10.00 30.06 30.55
N VAL A 20 10.94 30.03 29.61
CA VAL A 20 12.04 29.08 29.57
C VAL A 20 13.34 29.84 29.82
N ALA A 21 13.95 29.58 30.97
CA ALA A 21 15.22 30.19 31.36
C ALA A 21 16.40 29.40 30.78
N HIS A 22 17.40 30.12 30.28
CA HIS A 22 18.68 29.58 29.83
C HIS A 22 18.64 28.44 28.78
N PRO A 23 17.75 28.44 27.75
CA PRO A 23 17.75 27.38 26.77
C PRO A 23 19.02 27.45 25.90
N ILE A 24 19.59 26.28 25.60
CA ILE A 24 20.77 26.14 24.76
C ILE A 24 20.31 25.68 23.38
N LEU A 25 20.56 26.49 22.36
CA LEU A 25 20.22 26.17 20.97
C LEU A 25 21.44 26.29 20.08
N ARG A 26 21.89 25.14 19.53
CA ARG A 26 23.02 25.06 18.59
C ARG A 26 24.30 25.66 19.18
N GLY A 27 24.53 25.45 20.48
CA GLY A 27 25.68 25.96 21.22
C GLY A 27 25.59 27.42 21.68
N GLU A 28 24.52 28.14 21.34
CA GLU A 28 24.25 29.49 21.86
C GLU A 28 23.33 29.40 23.08
N THR A 29 23.77 29.94 24.21
CA THR A 29 22.94 30.10 25.42
C THR A 29 22.06 31.33 25.29
N LEU A 30 20.75 31.14 25.29
CA LEU A 30 19.79 32.24 25.38
C LEU A 30 19.60 32.62 26.84
N ASP A 31 19.21 33.86 27.13
CA ASP A 31 19.07 34.30 28.52
C ASP A 31 17.68 33.89 29.03
N CYS A 32 16.62 34.35 28.38
CA CYS A 32 15.24 33.92 28.63
C CYS A 32 14.44 33.86 27.33
N VAL A 33 13.50 32.91 27.24
CA VAL A 33 12.56 32.79 26.12
C VAL A 33 11.13 32.71 26.65
N VAL A 34 10.25 33.57 26.14
CA VAL A 34 8.83 33.57 26.47
C VAL A 34 8.04 33.01 25.28
N VAL A 35 7.30 31.94 25.53
CA VAL A 35 6.38 31.32 24.58
C VAL A 35 4.99 31.89 24.82
N ALA A 36 4.53 32.74 23.90
CA ALA A 36 3.23 33.41 23.98
C ALA A 36 2.32 33.00 22.80
N GLU A 37 1.10 33.52 22.75
CA GLU A 37 0.05 33.00 21.85
C GLU A 37 0.33 33.19 20.36
N GLN A 38 0.95 34.30 19.93
CA GLN A 38 1.14 34.60 18.51
C GLN A 38 2.62 34.77 18.12
N ALA A 39 3.54 34.71 19.08
CA ALA A 39 4.97 34.88 18.85
C ALA A 39 5.83 34.28 19.96
N LEU A 40 7.10 34.07 19.62
CA LEU A 40 8.18 33.72 20.53
C LEU A 40 8.99 34.97 20.83
N PHE A 41 9.19 35.30 22.12
CA PHE A 41 10.07 36.39 22.52
C PHE A 41 11.37 35.85 23.11
N VAL A 42 12.50 36.28 22.58
CA VAL A 42 13.82 35.97 23.11
C VAL A 42 14.37 37.21 23.79
N LEU A 43 14.45 37.16 25.11
CA LEU A 43 14.89 38.26 25.96
C LEU A 43 16.39 38.15 26.19
N HIS A 44 17.11 39.23 25.89
CA HIS A 44 18.54 39.37 26.18
C HIS A 44 18.71 40.31 27.37
N LEU A 45 19.06 39.75 28.53
CA LEU A 45 19.06 40.48 29.80
C LEU A 45 20.34 41.29 29.96
N ARG A 46 20.21 42.55 30.39
CA ARG A 46 21.33 43.45 30.69
C ARG A 46 21.08 44.16 32.02
N ASP A 47 22.04 44.07 32.93
CA ASP A 47 22.03 44.64 34.27
C ASP A 47 22.55 46.09 34.32
N TRP A 48 22.41 46.82 33.21
CA TRP A 48 22.90 48.19 33.09
C TRP A 48 22.00 49.16 33.85
N LYS A 49 22.59 50.22 34.43
CA LYS A 49 21.95 51.19 35.34
C LYS A 49 21.93 52.61 34.78
N GLY A 50 21.01 53.46 35.22
CA GLY A 50 20.93 54.86 34.80
C GLY A 50 20.48 55.03 33.35
N GLN A 51 20.87 56.12 32.70
CA GLN A 51 20.37 56.48 31.36
C GLN A 51 21.12 55.73 30.26
N ILE A 52 20.43 54.86 29.52
CA ILE A 52 20.97 54.11 28.40
C ILE A 52 20.60 54.81 27.09
N ARG A 53 21.62 55.15 26.30
CA ARG A 53 21.50 55.68 24.94
C ARG A 53 21.86 54.59 23.93
N PRO A 54 20.86 53.87 23.38
CA PRO A 54 21.10 52.88 22.34
C PRO A 54 21.48 53.57 21.03
N ALA A 55 22.27 52.86 20.21
CA ALA A 55 22.64 53.30 18.88
C ALA A 55 22.42 52.18 17.86
N ALA A 56 21.80 52.50 16.71
CA ALA A 56 21.60 51.55 15.62
C ALA A 56 22.92 51.09 14.97
N ARG A 57 23.96 51.95 15.04
CA ARG A 57 25.33 51.67 14.60
C ARG A 57 26.31 52.25 15.62
N GLY A 58 27.34 51.50 15.97
CA GLY A 58 28.35 51.91 16.97
C GLY A 58 27.97 51.54 18.41
N ALA A 59 28.82 51.90 19.35
CA ALA A 59 28.72 51.53 20.76
C ALA A 59 27.54 52.22 21.46
N TRP A 60 26.93 51.51 22.42
CA TRP A 60 25.88 52.06 23.27
C TRP A 60 26.53 52.80 24.44
N ARG A 61 25.83 53.80 25.00
CA ARG A 61 26.36 54.60 26.11
C ARG A 61 25.43 54.53 27.30
N GLN A 62 26.00 54.27 28.46
CA GLN A 62 25.32 54.31 29.75
C GLN A 62 25.82 55.55 30.50
N ARG A 63 24.91 56.40 30.97
CA ARG A 63 25.22 57.53 31.84
C ARG A 63 24.65 57.26 33.22
N LEU A 64 25.55 57.15 34.21
CA LEU A 64 25.18 56.95 35.61
C LEU A 64 24.74 58.28 36.25
N ASP A 65 24.06 58.20 37.39
CA ASP A 65 23.62 59.37 38.17
C ASP A 65 24.80 60.22 38.67
N THR A 66 25.99 59.60 38.78
CA THR A 66 27.27 60.25 39.09
C THR A 66 27.79 61.14 37.94
N GLY A 67 27.16 61.08 36.76
CA GLY A 67 27.59 61.78 35.55
C GLY A 67 28.62 61.01 34.71
N GLU A 68 29.12 59.87 35.19
CA GLU A 68 30.05 59.00 34.46
C GLU A 68 29.39 58.37 33.23
N VAL A 69 30.13 58.26 32.13
CA VAL A 69 29.66 57.67 30.87
C VAL A 69 30.44 56.41 30.53
N ILE A 70 29.78 55.26 30.62
CA ILE A 70 30.31 53.94 30.27
C ILE A 70 29.93 53.61 28.83
N THR A 71 30.87 53.08 28.05
CA THR A 71 30.65 52.70 26.65
C THR A 71 30.57 51.18 26.53
N HIS A 72 29.46 50.68 26.00
CA HIS A 72 29.19 49.25 25.81
C HIS A 72 29.26 48.85 24.34
N THR A 73 29.79 47.66 24.08
CA THR A 73 29.74 47.07 22.74
C THR A 73 28.29 46.88 22.29
N ASN A 74 28.00 47.21 21.04
CA ASN A 74 26.65 47.06 20.50
C ASN A 74 26.22 45.57 20.52
N PRO A 75 25.08 45.23 21.14
CA PRO A 75 24.64 43.84 21.25
C PRO A 75 24.19 43.23 19.92
N LYS A 76 24.02 44.02 18.86
CA LYS A 76 23.48 43.60 17.56
C LYS A 76 24.14 42.35 16.97
N SER A 77 25.47 42.22 17.02
CA SER A 77 26.16 41.06 16.47
C SER A 77 25.90 39.78 17.28
N ALA A 78 25.79 39.90 18.60
CA ALA A 78 25.43 38.78 19.48
C ALA A 78 23.96 38.38 19.31
N VAL A 79 23.05 39.35 19.27
CA VAL A 79 21.62 39.12 19.04
C VAL A 79 21.39 38.45 17.69
N ARG A 80 22.06 38.90 16.62
CA ARG A 80 21.93 38.30 15.29
C ARG A 80 22.38 36.83 15.23
N ARG A 81 23.39 36.45 16.01
CA ARG A 81 23.82 35.03 16.11
C ARG A 81 22.75 34.17 16.79
N LYS A 82 22.24 34.65 17.93
CA LYS A 82 21.15 34.00 18.66
C LYS A 82 19.87 33.90 17.82
N GLU A 83 19.53 34.94 17.07
CA GLU A 83 18.41 34.96 16.13
C GLU A 83 18.54 33.88 15.03
N GLN A 84 19.72 33.77 14.41
CA GLN A 84 19.97 32.72 13.43
C GLN A 84 19.88 31.31 14.02
N ALA A 85 20.28 31.12 15.29
CA ALA A 85 20.15 29.85 15.97
C ALA A 85 18.68 29.46 16.17
N VAL A 86 17.87 30.40 16.65
CA VAL A 86 16.43 30.22 16.90
C VAL A 86 15.66 29.99 15.61
N GLN A 87 15.88 30.81 14.57
CA GLN A 87 15.19 30.64 13.27
C GLN A 87 15.48 29.27 12.64
N ARG A 88 16.72 28.79 12.71
CA ARG A 88 17.09 27.46 12.21
C ARG A 88 16.46 26.35 13.05
N PHE A 89 16.45 26.51 14.37
CA PHE A 89 15.75 25.58 15.27
C PHE A 89 14.27 25.46 14.87
N LEU A 90 13.55 26.58 14.77
CA LEU A 90 12.14 26.61 14.40
C LEU A 90 11.89 25.96 13.03
N THR A 91 12.72 26.27 12.03
CA THR A 91 12.60 25.69 10.69
C THR A 91 12.80 24.17 10.69
N SER A 92 13.69 23.65 11.55
CA SER A 92 13.95 22.20 11.64
C SER A 92 12.95 21.43 12.49
N ALA A 93 12.54 22.01 13.62
CA ALA A 93 11.71 21.36 14.62
C ALA A 93 10.20 21.49 14.31
N PHE A 94 9.79 22.61 13.71
CA PHE A 94 8.39 22.96 13.45
C PHE A 94 8.22 23.47 11.99
N PRO A 95 8.56 22.66 10.97
CA PRO A 95 8.59 23.11 9.58
C PRO A 95 7.22 23.52 9.01
N SER A 96 6.13 23.00 9.60
CA SER A 96 4.76 23.26 9.16
C SER A 96 4.15 24.53 9.75
N ASN A 97 4.81 25.18 10.71
CA ASN A 97 4.24 26.28 11.50
C ASN A 97 5.11 27.52 11.36
N ARG A 98 4.51 28.66 11.02
CA ARG A 98 5.23 29.93 10.91
C ARG A 98 5.18 30.67 12.23
N VAL A 99 6.11 30.34 13.12
CA VAL A 99 6.28 31.03 14.40
C VAL A 99 7.04 32.33 14.19
N THR A 100 6.42 33.46 14.55
CA THR A 100 7.11 34.77 14.54
C THR A 100 8.02 34.85 15.76
N CYS A 101 9.27 35.28 15.58
CA CYS A 101 10.25 35.41 16.67
C CYS A 101 10.74 36.84 16.79
N HIS A 102 10.63 37.42 17.99
CA HIS A 102 11.08 38.77 18.31
C HIS A 102 12.23 38.72 19.32
N HIS A 103 13.28 39.50 19.08
CA HIS A 103 14.42 39.61 19.98
C HIS A 103 14.43 40.97 20.67
N LEU A 104 14.35 40.99 22.00
CA LEU A 104 14.31 42.21 22.80
C LEU A 104 15.51 42.26 23.75
N VAL A 105 16.18 43.40 23.84
CA VAL A 105 17.16 43.65 24.91
C VAL A 105 16.40 44.23 26.09
N VAL A 106 16.45 43.54 27.24
CA VAL A 106 15.72 43.96 28.44
C VAL A 106 16.70 44.45 29.49
N LEU A 107 16.48 45.68 29.95
CA LEU A 107 17.24 46.26 31.06
C LEU A 107 16.62 45.77 32.38
N SER A 108 17.36 44.94 33.11
CA SER A 108 16.87 44.27 34.31
C SER A 108 17.00 45.11 35.59
N ASP A 109 17.80 46.17 35.58
CA ASP A 109 17.93 47.06 36.74
C ASP A 109 16.79 48.11 36.77
N PRO A 110 16.10 48.30 37.91
CA PRO A 110 14.97 49.22 38.01
C PRO A 110 15.36 50.71 37.89
N SER A 111 16.64 51.05 38.07
CA SER A 111 17.15 52.43 37.87
C SER A 111 17.46 52.75 36.40
N ALA A 112 17.35 51.76 35.51
CA ALA A 112 17.68 51.92 34.11
C ALA A 112 16.57 52.66 33.36
N GLN A 113 16.93 53.68 32.59
CA GLN A 113 16.01 54.43 31.74
C GLN A 113 16.52 54.47 30.30
N VAL A 114 15.68 54.14 29.33
CA VAL A 114 16.04 54.17 27.92
C VAL A 114 15.78 55.56 27.36
N PHE A 115 16.84 56.22 26.89
CA PHE A 115 16.75 57.52 26.25
C PHE A 115 16.87 57.37 24.72
N LEU A 116 15.73 57.19 24.05
CA LEU A 116 15.67 57.02 22.59
C LEU A 116 15.68 58.36 21.86
N HIS A 117 16.58 58.50 20.88
CA HIS A 117 16.50 59.51 19.81
C HIS A 117 16.47 58.76 18.47
N GLY A 118 15.36 58.07 18.19
CA GLY A 118 15.17 57.24 16.99
C GLY A 118 14.96 55.75 17.28
N THR A 119 14.95 54.92 16.23
CA THR A 119 14.77 53.46 16.33
C THR A 119 16.07 52.77 16.76
N ALA A 120 16.07 52.08 17.90
CA ALA A 120 17.16 51.21 18.32
C ALA A 120 17.13 49.89 17.54
N ASP A 121 18.30 49.37 17.19
CA ASP A 121 18.46 48.05 16.56
C ASP A 121 19.66 47.33 17.20
N PRO A 122 19.44 46.29 18.02
CA PRO A 122 18.15 45.67 18.37
C PRO A 122 17.25 46.56 19.27
N PRO A 123 15.93 46.33 19.30
CA PRO A 123 15.01 47.06 20.20
C PRO A 123 15.37 46.80 21.67
N VAL A 124 15.31 47.86 22.49
CA VAL A 124 15.63 47.83 23.91
C VAL A 124 14.45 48.33 24.72
N VAL A 125 14.15 47.63 25.82
CA VAL A 125 12.97 47.86 26.65
C VAL A 125 13.37 47.81 28.12
N GLU A 126 12.75 48.66 28.93
CA GLU A 126 12.84 48.60 30.38
C GLU A 126 11.97 47.45 30.91
N LEU A 127 12.41 46.75 31.95
CA LEU A 127 11.64 45.64 32.52
C LEU A 127 10.19 46.04 32.87
N ALA A 128 9.99 47.25 33.39
CA ALA A 128 8.66 47.79 33.72
C ALA A 128 7.73 47.96 32.51
N ASN A 129 8.29 48.18 31.32
CA ASN A 129 7.54 48.41 30.07
C ASN A 129 7.47 47.16 29.18
N LEU A 130 8.10 46.05 29.59
CA LEU A 130 8.22 44.83 28.79
C LEU A 130 6.87 44.28 28.33
N ARG A 131 5.86 44.25 29.22
CA ARG A 131 4.51 43.77 28.88
C ARG A 131 3.88 44.57 27.75
N SER A 132 3.87 45.90 27.90
CA SER A 132 3.27 46.80 26.92
C SER A 132 3.93 46.65 25.55
N GLU A 133 5.25 46.43 25.52
CA GLU A 133 5.98 46.24 24.26
C GLU A 133 5.67 44.87 23.63
N MET A 134 5.59 43.81 24.44
CA MET A 134 5.19 42.47 23.98
C MET A 134 3.78 42.50 23.39
N ASP A 135 2.82 43.16 24.04
CA ASP A 135 1.45 43.28 23.55
C ASP A 135 1.38 44.04 22.22
N SER A 136 2.16 45.12 22.07
CA SER A 136 2.29 45.88 20.83
C SER A 136 2.85 45.04 19.68
N LEU A 137 3.90 44.25 19.96
CA LEU A 137 4.53 43.37 18.96
C LEU A 137 3.64 42.16 18.60
N MET A 138 2.82 41.69 19.53
CA MET A 138 1.82 40.65 19.25
C MET A 138 0.79 41.12 18.23
N LEU A 139 0.23 42.33 18.40
CA LEU A 139 -0.75 42.92 17.48
C LEU A 139 -0.23 43.07 16.04
N THR A 140 1.09 43.17 15.85
CA THR A 140 1.73 43.32 14.54
C THR A 140 2.30 42.01 13.98
N SER A 141 2.23 40.92 14.74
CA SER A 141 2.77 39.62 14.35
C SER A 141 1.89 38.97 13.26
N ARG A 142 2.52 38.48 12.19
CA ARG A 142 1.85 37.82 11.05
C ARG A 142 1.97 36.30 11.08
N GLY A 143 2.38 35.74 12.23
CA GLY A 143 2.57 34.31 12.42
C GLY A 143 1.25 33.57 12.62
N ASP A 144 1.33 32.24 12.61
CA ASP A 144 0.20 31.40 12.99
C ASP A 144 -0.09 31.57 14.49
N VAL A 145 -1.37 31.58 14.87
CA VAL A 145 -1.77 31.51 16.28
C VAL A 145 -1.34 30.14 16.83
N LEU A 146 -0.55 30.15 17.90
CA LEU A 146 -0.03 28.95 18.54
C LEU A 146 -1.08 28.40 19.50
N ASP A 147 -1.67 27.26 19.14
CA ASP A 147 -2.59 26.56 20.04
C ASP A 147 -1.91 26.12 21.35
N ALA A 148 -2.70 25.77 22.36
CA ALA A 148 -2.17 25.38 23.67
C ALA A 148 -1.22 24.18 23.59
N THR A 149 -1.53 23.20 22.74
CA THR A 149 -0.71 22.00 22.53
C THR A 149 0.65 22.30 21.90
N LEU A 150 0.70 23.22 20.94
CA LEU A 150 1.91 23.63 20.26
C LEU A 150 2.78 24.51 21.16
N ARG A 151 2.17 25.37 21.98
CA ARG A 151 2.91 26.17 22.98
C ARG A 151 3.58 25.27 24.02
N GLU A 152 2.86 24.27 24.51
CA GLU A 152 3.41 23.29 25.45
C GLU A 152 4.53 22.47 24.79
N ALA A 153 4.33 22.01 23.55
CA ALA A 153 5.36 21.31 22.79
C ALA A 153 6.59 22.19 22.50
N LEU A 154 6.42 23.49 22.25
CA LEU A 154 7.52 24.43 22.01
C LEU A 154 8.28 24.74 23.31
N ALA A 155 7.57 24.94 24.42
CA ALA A 155 8.17 25.13 25.73
C ALA A 155 8.93 23.88 26.17
N GLU A 156 8.32 22.69 26.01
CA GLU A 156 8.97 21.41 26.23
C GLU A 156 10.15 21.21 25.28
N ALA A 157 10.07 21.65 24.02
CA ALA A 157 11.18 21.54 23.07
C ALA A 157 12.39 22.40 23.46
N LEU A 158 12.14 23.60 23.98
CA LEU A 158 13.18 24.50 24.48
C LEU A 158 13.77 24.03 25.83
N THR A 159 12.98 23.30 26.62
CA THR A 159 13.36 22.79 27.95
C THR A 159 14.02 21.42 27.88
N SER A 160 13.51 20.52 27.03
CA SER A 160 13.97 19.16 26.89
C SER A 160 15.21 19.11 25.99
N ARG A 161 16.27 18.46 26.49
CA ARG A 161 17.50 18.18 25.73
C ARG A 161 17.29 17.24 24.51
N ALA A 162 16.04 16.94 24.14
CA ALA A 162 15.66 16.09 23.02
C ALA A 162 16.10 16.65 21.65
N TYR A 163 16.32 17.96 21.56
CA TYR A 163 16.71 18.64 20.31
C TYR A 163 18.22 18.64 20.03
N GLN A 164 19.03 18.03 20.89
CA GLN A 164 20.42 17.65 20.57
C GLN A 164 20.52 16.77 19.30
N THR A 165 19.42 16.12 18.89
CA THR A 165 19.32 15.34 17.64
C THR A 165 19.63 16.13 16.36
N PHE A 166 19.33 17.44 16.36
CA PHE A 166 19.52 18.36 15.22
C PHE A 166 20.72 19.30 15.38
N GLU A 167 21.40 19.22 16.52
CA GLU A 167 22.62 19.99 16.75
C GLU A 167 23.79 19.41 15.95
N LEU A 168 24.68 20.30 15.52
CA LEU A 168 25.94 19.88 14.93
C LEU A 168 26.74 19.16 16.00
N ALA A 169 27.05 17.89 15.75
CA ALA A 169 27.90 17.09 16.59
C ALA A 169 29.28 17.75 16.75
N ASN A 170 29.82 17.70 17.96
CA ASN A 170 31.15 18.19 18.31
C ASN A 170 32.23 17.52 17.46
N GLN A 171 32.00 16.27 17.06
CA GLN A 171 32.81 15.54 16.09
C GLN A 171 31.91 14.82 15.09
N PRO A 172 32.20 14.85 13.78
CA PRO A 172 31.41 14.12 12.80
C PRO A 172 31.52 12.62 13.01
N PHE A 173 30.40 11.92 12.90
CA PHE A 173 30.42 10.45 12.79
C PHE A 173 30.91 10.06 11.40
N ILE A 174 31.89 9.14 11.33
CA ILE A 174 32.49 8.71 10.08
C ILE A 174 32.01 7.28 9.78
N PHE A 175 31.23 7.14 8.71
CA PHE A 175 30.76 5.84 8.23
C PHE A 175 31.81 5.13 7.39
N ARG A 176 31.79 3.79 7.37
CA ARG A 176 32.69 3.02 6.50
C ARG A 176 32.39 3.22 5.00
N SER A 177 31.12 3.40 4.61
CA SER A 177 30.71 3.52 3.22
C SER A 177 30.06 4.87 2.89
N GLY A 178 30.05 5.23 1.59
CA GLY A 178 29.21 6.32 1.07
C GLY A 178 29.84 7.71 0.91
N GLY A 179 31.17 7.86 1.04
CA GLY A 179 31.84 9.12 0.68
C GLY A 179 32.53 9.07 -0.68
N PHE A 180 32.68 10.24 -1.28
CA PHE A 180 33.36 10.44 -2.55
C PHE A 180 34.88 10.22 -2.33
N PHE A 181 35.54 9.45 -3.21
CA PHE A 181 36.97 9.07 -3.11
C PHE A 181 37.39 8.09 -1.99
N GLY A 182 36.50 7.26 -1.47
CA GLY A 182 36.88 6.20 -0.50
C GLY A 182 37.11 6.70 0.93
N PHE A 183 36.91 8.00 1.19
CA PHE A 183 36.70 8.49 2.54
C PHE A 183 35.28 8.15 2.98
N GLY A 184 35.14 7.76 4.25
CA GLY A 184 33.84 7.51 4.85
C GLY A 184 32.88 8.70 4.78
N LYS A 185 31.57 8.45 4.62
CA LYS A 185 30.57 9.53 4.67
C LYS A 185 30.57 10.14 6.07
N ARG A 186 30.67 11.47 6.16
CA ARG A 186 30.63 12.19 7.44
C ARG A 186 29.21 12.65 7.74
N ALA A 187 28.70 12.28 8.89
CA ALA A 187 27.44 12.76 9.41
C ALA A 187 27.70 13.70 10.60
N HIS A 188 27.14 14.89 10.51
CA HIS A 188 27.33 15.96 11.48
C HIS A 188 26.16 16.10 12.45
N THR A 189 25.11 15.27 12.33
CA THR A 189 23.94 15.30 13.22
C THR A 189 23.48 13.87 13.48
N ILE A 190 22.79 13.63 14.59
CA ILE A 190 22.23 12.31 14.91
C ILE A 190 21.22 11.89 13.83
N GLN A 191 20.40 12.82 13.33
CA GLN A 191 19.46 12.52 12.25
C GLN A 191 20.16 12.07 10.95
N GLN A 192 21.29 12.69 10.58
CA GLN A 192 22.08 12.24 9.43
C GLN A 192 22.68 10.85 9.65
N VAL A 193 23.09 10.54 10.88
CA VAL A 193 23.56 9.20 11.24
C VAL A 193 22.43 8.19 11.03
N ILE A 194 21.28 8.40 11.67
CA ILE A 194 20.11 7.51 11.59
C ILE A 194 19.65 7.31 10.13
N LYS A 195 19.55 8.40 9.35
CA LYS A 195 19.20 8.34 7.93
C LYS A 195 20.20 7.51 7.11
N HIS A 196 21.49 7.60 7.42
CA HIS A 196 22.49 6.78 6.75
C HIS A 196 22.39 5.31 7.15
N LEU A 197 22.11 5.01 8.44
CA LEU A 197 21.90 3.63 8.89
C LEU A 197 20.71 2.97 8.19
N GLU A 198 19.65 3.74 7.93
CA GLU A 198 18.47 3.28 7.20
C GLU A 198 18.80 2.97 5.72
N GLN A 199 19.58 3.83 5.07
CA GLN A 199 19.97 3.69 3.66
C GLN A 199 21.03 2.61 3.46
N HIS A 200 21.91 2.43 4.43
CA HIS A 200 23.04 1.50 4.40
C HIS A 200 23.05 0.61 5.65
N PRO A 201 22.16 -0.40 5.73
CA PRO A 201 22.02 -1.25 6.91
C PRO A 201 23.30 -1.97 7.34
N GLN A 202 24.19 -2.29 6.39
CA GLN A 202 25.44 -2.98 6.69
C GLN A 202 26.41 -2.11 7.49
N ASP A 203 26.47 -0.81 7.21
CA ASP A 203 27.24 0.13 8.03
C ASP A 203 26.62 0.24 9.43
N GLY A 204 25.29 0.28 9.50
CA GLY A 204 24.58 0.32 10.78
C GLY A 204 24.83 -0.89 11.66
N ILE A 205 24.76 -2.09 11.08
CA ILE A 205 25.12 -3.33 11.78
C ILE A 205 26.56 -3.23 12.28
N TYR A 206 27.52 -2.90 11.41
CA TYR A 206 28.92 -2.80 11.81
C TYR A 206 29.16 -1.83 12.97
N HIS A 207 28.63 -0.61 12.88
CA HIS A 207 28.84 0.43 13.90
C HIS A 207 28.03 0.20 15.19
N LEU A 208 26.91 -0.51 15.11
CA LEU A 208 26.14 -0.94 16.28
C LEU A 208 26.94 -2.00 17.05
N TRP A 209 27.37 -3.06 16.37
CA TRP A 209 28.06 -4.20 16.98
C TRP A 209 29.47 -3.89 17.49
N ASN A 210 30.23 -3.03 16.80
CA ASN A 210 31.56 -2.64 17.27
C ASN A 210 31.53 -1.59 18.41
N GLY A 211 30.34 -1.11 18.80
CA GLY A 211 30.14 -0.13 19.87
C GLY A 211 30.47 1.32 19.51
N SER A 212 31.00 1.60 18.32
CA SER A 212 31.37 2.96 17.89
C SER A 212 30.17 3.91 17.83
N LEU A 213 28.99 3.39 17.45
CA LEU A 213 27.75 4.17 17.45
C LEU A 213 27.34 4.59 18.87
N ALA A 214 27.35 3.63 19.81
CA ALA A 214 26.97 3.90 21.20
C ALA A 214 27.97 4.85 21.88
N GLN A 215 29.27 4.67 21.65
CA GLN A 215 30.30 5.57 22.16
C GLN A 215 30.09 7.00 21.65
N TRP A 216 29.97 7.18 20.33
CA TRP A 216 29.78 8.50 19.74
C TRP A 216 28.50 9.18 20.23
N LEU A 217 27.39 8.44 20.36
CA LEU A 217 26.13 8.98 20.91
C LEU A 217 26.31 9.48 22.35
N ARG A 218 27.09 8.80 23.20
CA ARG A 218 27.41 9.29 24.56
C ARG A 218 28.24 10.57 24.53
N GLU A 219 29.24 10.64 23.66
CA GLU A 219 30.09 11.82 23.48
C GLU A 219 29.29 13.05 23.00
N GLN A 220 28.21 12.84 22.24
CA GLN A 220 27.29 13.90 21.83
C GLN A 220 26.21 14.22 22.89
N GLY A 221 26.23 13.58 24.07
CA GLY A 221 25.25 13.80 25.14
C GLY A 221 23.93 13.01 24.98
N ALA A 222 23.78 12.22 23.91
CA ALA A 222 22.61 11.39 23.64
C ALA A 222 22.68 10.02 24.35
N THR A 223 22.86 10.03 25.67
CA THR A 223 23.02 8.82 26.52
C THR A 223 21.87 7.84 26.36
N ARG A 224 20.62 8.31 26.27
CA ARG A 224 19.45 7.43 26.06
C ARG A 224 19.55 6.63 24.76
N LEU A 225 19.97 7.26 23.66
CA LEU A 225 20.14 6.57 22.38
C LEU A 225 21.32 5.59 22.42
N ALA A 226 22.40 5.93 23.13
CA ALA A 226 23.51 5.02 23.33
C ALA A 226 23.10 3.77 24.14
N ASP A 227 22.27 3.94 25.17
CA ASP A 227 21.78 2.83 25.97
C ASP A 227 20.82 1.95 25.17
N LEU A 228 19.96 2.54 24.32
CA LEU A 228 19.13 1.79 23.37
C LEU A 228 19.99 1.00 22.37
N ALA A 229 21.06 1.58 21.84
CA ALA A 229 21.99 0.90 20.94
C ALA A 229 22.63 -0.33 21.62
N VAL A 230 23.05 -0.19 22.87
CA VAL A 230 23.59 -1.32 23.66
C VAL A 230 22.50 -2.36 23.97
N GLN A 231 21.28 -1.92 24.32
CA GLN A 231 20.16 -2.82 24.62
C GLN A 231 19.75 -3.65 23.41
N ALA A 232 19.75 -3.06 22.21
CA ALA A 232 19.39 -3.75 20.96
C ALA A 232 20.31 -4.95 20.65
N ILE A 233 21.54 -4.95 21.17
CA ILE A 233 22.53 -6.03 20.95
C ILE A 233 22.44 -7.13 22.02
N ARG A 234 21.77 -6.89 23.16
CA ARG A 234 21.77 -7.86 24.30
C ARG A 234 20.99 -9.14 24.01
N HIS A 235 19.95 -9.10 23.18
CA HIS A 235 19.14 -10.29 22.84
C HIS A 235 18.74 -10.29 21.35
N PRO A 236 19.68 -10.44 20.40
CA PRO A 236 19.36 -10.36 18.99
C PRO A 236 19.03 -11.75 18.45
N GLU A 237 17.82 -11.92 17.90
CA GLU A 237 17.51 -13.08 17.03
C GLU A 237 18.37 -13.04 15.76
N SER A 238 18.68 -11.83 15.27
CA SER A 238 19.47 -11.57 14.06
C SER A 238 20.07 -10.16 14.11
N GLU A 239 21.22 -9.95 13.45
CA GLU A 239 21.91 -8.66 13.38
C GLU A 239 21.03 -7.56 12.76
N ARG A 240 20.22 -7.91 11.76
CA ARG A 240 19.28 -6.99 11.12
C ARG A 240 18.13 -6.61 12.03
N ILE A 241 17.65 -7.55 12.84
CA ILE A 241 16.59 -7.32 13.82
C ILE A 241 17.09 -6.37 14.91
N ALA A 242 18.35 -6.52 15.35
CA ALA A 242 18.97 -5.62 16.31
C ALA A 242 19.02 -4.17 15.79
N LEU A 243 19.51 -3.97 14.56
CA LEU A 243 19.55 -2.64 13.95
C LEU A 243 18.14 -2.05 13.79
N GLU A 244 17.18 -2.82 13.28
CA GLU A 244 15.82 -2.32 13.09
C GLU A 244 15.14 -2.00 14.44
N SER A 245 15.38 -2.81 15.48
CA SER A 245 14.89 -2.56 16.84
C SER A 245 15.43 -1.24 17.40
N PHE A 246 16.74 -1.00 17.23
CA PHE A 246 17.35 0.28 17.60
C PHE A 246 16.73 1.46 16.84
N LEU A 247 16.62 1.36 15.51
CA LEU A 247 16.05 2.42 14.68
C LEU A 247 14.60 2.75 15.08
N GLN A 248 13.79 1.74 15.40
CA GLN A 248 12.41 1.95 15.83
C GLN A 248 12.31 2.54 17.24
N GLN A 249 13.06 2.00 18.20
CA GLN A 249 13.06 2.48 19.58
C GLN A 249 13.65 3.89 19.71
N SER A 250 14.47 4.33 18.75
CA SER A 250 14.96 5.70 18.69
C SER A 250 13.85 6.74 18.53
N GLY A 251 12.69 6.36 17.99
CA GLY A 251 11.57 7.27 17.68
C GLY A 251 11.85 8.20 16.49
N LEU A 252 13.03 8.13 15.88
CA LEU A 252 13.46 9.01 14.78
C LEU A 252 13.10 8.47 13.39
N VAL A 253 12.46 7.30 13.32
CA VAL A 253 12.12 6.64 12.07
C VAL A 253 10.73 6.01 12.11
N GLU A 254 9.96 6.19 11.04
CA GLU A 254 8.63 5.58 10.89
C GLU A 254 8.69 4.05 10.88
N ARG A 255 7.66 3.34 11.33
CA ARG A 255 7.60 1.87 11.25
C ARG A 255 7.56 1.36 9.80
N PRO A 256 8.08 0.15 9.51
CA PRO A 256 7.97 -0.45 8.19
C PRO A 256 6.50 -0.72 7.86
N ARG A 257 6.14 -0.57 6.57
CA ARG A 257 4.78 -0.88 6.12
C ARG A 257 4.66 -2.35 5.81
N LEU A 258 3.60 -2.98 6.30
CA LEU A 258 3.29 -4.39 6.05
C LEU A 258 2.27 -4.56 4.91
N VAL A 259 2.50 -5.55 4.05
CA VAL A 259 1.51 -6.03 3.07
C VAL A 259 1.30 -7.53 3.25
N GLN A 260 0.07 -7.91 3.61
CA GLN A 260 -0.36 -9.30 3.74
C GLN A 260 -1.29 -9.73 2.60
N ARG A 261 -1.11 -10.96 2.10
CA ARG A 261 -1.92 -11.56 1.03
C ARG A 261 -2.14 -13.06 1.29
N PRO A 262 -3.38 -13.53 1.45
CA PRO A 262 -4.62 -12.76 1.56
C PRO A 262 -4.68 -11.94 2.87
N ARG A 263 -5.58 -10.96 2.98
CA ARG A 263 -5.88 -10.23 4.24
C ARG A 263 -6.71 -11.05 5.22
N ARG A 264 -7.54 -11.95 4.71
CA ARG A 264 -8.39 -12.89 5.46
C ARG A 264 -8.25 -14.26 4.83
N LEU A 265 -8.08 -15.30 5.63
CA LEU A 265 -7.93 -16.66 5.11
C LEU A 265 -9.29 -17.34 5.10
N ASN A 266 -9.83 -17.60 3.91
CA ASN A 266 -11.12 -18.27 3.75
C ASN A 266 -10.91 -19.63 3.09
N PHE A 267 -11.03 -20.69 3.89
CA PHE A 267 -10.93 -22.08 3.44
C PHE A 267 -12.23 -22.57 2.79
N HIS A 268 -13.28 -21.74 2.78
CA HIS A 268 -14.61 -22.05 2.25
C HIS A 268 -15.16 -23.35 2.86
N HIS A 269 -15.57 -24.30 2.03
CA HIS A 269 -16.17 -25.55 2.47
C HIS A 269 -15.14 -26.68 2.45
N VAL A 270 -14.94 -27.33 3.60
CA VAL A 270 -14.00 -28.42 3.80
C VAL A 270 -14.74 -29.60 4.43
N GLY A 271 -14.43 -30.82 4.00
CA GLY A 271 -15.03 -32.03 4.58
C GLY A 271 -14.44 -32.33 5.94
N VAL A 272 -15.22 -32.92 6.85
CA VAL A 272 -14.71 -33.46 8.12
C VAL A 272 -13.61 -34.49 7.84
N GLY A 273 -12.48 -34.39 8.55
CA GLY A 273 -11.31 -35.26 8.36
C GLY A 273 -10.44 -34.89 7.16
N GLU A 274 -10.82 -33.88 6.35
CA GLU A 274 -9.91 -33.33 5.35
C GLU A 274 -8.96 -32.31 6.00
N ARG A 275 -7.67 -32.44 5.72
CA ARG A 275 -6.70 -31.37 5.99
C ARG A 275 -6.76 -30.35 4.86
N ALA A 276 -6.91 -29.09 5.20
CA ALA A 276 -6.88 -28.00 4.23
C ALA A 276 -5.74 -27.03 4.53
N ALA A 277 -4.94 -26.68 3.53
CA ALA A 277 -3.82 -25.75 3.67
C ALA A 277 -3.94 -24.58 2.71
N MET A 278 -3.54 -23.38 3.14
CA MET A 278 -3.50 -22.16 2.35
C MET A 278 -2.17 -21.43 2.55
N ILE A 279 -1.58 -20.91 1.46
CA ILE A 279 -0.42 -20.02 1.59
C ILE A 279 -0.84 -18.61 1.97
N TRP A 280 -0.25 -18.11 3.04
CA TRP A 280 -0.36 -16.75 3.53
C TRP A 280 0.99 -16.04 3.39
N ARG A 281 1.01 -14.98 2.58
CA ARG A 281 2.22 -14.22 2.26
C ARG A 281 2.25 -12.89 2.99
N ILE A 282 3.36 -12.62 3.66
CA ILE A 282 3.64 -11.38 4.36
C ILE A 282 4.90 -10.79 3.73
N ARG A 283 4.80 -9.54 3.28
CA ARG A 283 5.92 -8.84 2.65
C ARG A 283 5.99 -7.40 3.11
N LYS A 284 7.17 -6.82 2.97
CA LYS A 284 7.33 -5.38 3.13
C LYS A 284 6.56 -4.63 2.04
N GLY A 285 5.80 -3.63 2.44
CA GLY A 285 5.15 -2.68 1.56
C GLY A 285 6.12 -1.66 0.96
N ARG A 286 5.58 -0.68 0.23
CA ARG A 286 6.37 0.47 -0.21
C ARG A 286 6.81 1.27 1.02
N GLY A 287 8.10 1.56 1.11
CA GLY A 287 8.67 2.33 2.22
C GLY A 287 9.94 1.70 2.79
N ARG A 288 10.33 2.22 3.94
CA ARG A 288 11.59 1.89 4.60
C ARG A 288 11.51 0.70 5.55
N GLY A 289 12.66 0.37 6.13
CA GLY A 289 12.81 -0.58 7.21
C GLY A 289 12.92 -2.03 6.75
N TYR A 290 13.22 -2.88 7.73
CA TYR A 290 13.25 -4.34 7.62
C TYR A 290 12.06 -4.93 8.38
N LEU A 291 11.32 -5.85 7.77
CA LEU A 291 10.16 -6.47 8.41
C LEU A 291 10.63 -7.71 9.16
N HIS A 292 10.17 -7.90 10.40
CA HIS A 292 10.35 -9.15 11.13
C HIS A 292 9.18 -9.36 12.09
N GLY A 293 9.00 -10.60 12.53
CA GLY A 293 7.93 -10.93 13.46
C GLY A 293 7.65 -12.42 13.58
N SER A 294 6.57 -12.70 14.29
CA SER A 294 6.04 -14.03 14.50
C SER A 294 4.53 -14.05 14.31
N ALA A 295 4.04 -15.15 13.76
CA ALA A 295 2.64 -15.48 13.61
C ALA A 295 2.33 -16.68 14.49
N LEU A 296 1.41 -16.50 15.42
CA LEU A 296 0.98 -17.52 16.36
C LEU A 296 -0.52 -17.77 16.17
N SER A 297 -0.92 -19.04 16.28
CA SER A 297 -2.33 -19.41 16.34
C SER A 297 -2.68 -19.74 17.78
N ARG A 298 -3.69 -19.06 18.33
CA ARG A 298 -4.31 -19.45 19.61
C ARG A 298 -5.38 -20.53 19.43
N THR A 299 -5.68 -20.88 18.18
CA THR A 299 -6.77 -21.78 17.80
C THR A 299 -6.21 -23.18 17.55
N HIS A 300 -6.63 -24.18 18.33
CA HIS A 300 -6.03 -25.53 18.35
C HIS A 300 -6.15 -26.29 17.01
N TRP A 301 -7.17 -26.03 16.21
CA TRP A 301 -7.36 -26.62 14.89
C TRP A 301 -6.60 -25.91 13.77
N LEU A 302 -5.83 -24.86 14.09
CA LEU A 302 -5.15 -24.02 13.12
C LEU A 302 -3.64 -24.03 13.38
N GLN A 303 -2.87 -24.41 12.37
CA GLN A 303 -1.41 -24.51 12.42
C GLN A 303 -0.79 -23.59 11.36
N ILE A 304 0.35 -22.98 11.69
CA ILE A 304 1.07 -22.05 10.82
C ILE A 304 2.50 -22.55 10.72
N SER A 305 3.03 -22.69 9.50
CA SER A 305 4.42 -23.08 9.28
C SER A 305 5.02 -22.41 8.04
N PRO A 306 6.13 -21.65 8.16
CA PRO A 306 6.82 -21.29 9.41
C PRO A 306 6.07 -20.21 10.20
N GLY A 307 6.28 -20.18 11.52
CA GLY A 307 5.65 -19.24 12.46
C GLY A 307 6.48 -17.99 12.77
N THR A 308 7.76 -17.93 12.40
CA THR A 308 8.63 -16.76 12.55
C THR A 308 9.20 -16.35 11.20
N PHE A 309 9.55 -15.08 11.03
CA PHE A 309 10.07 -14.59 9.77
C PHE A 309 10.97 -13.38 9.87
N GLU A 310 11.90 -13.31 8.92
CA GLU A 310 12.75 -12.16 8.66
C GLU A 310 12.62 -11.75 7.20
N GLY A 311 12.19 -10.52 6.95
CA GLY A 311 11.91 -10.01 5.62
C GLY A 311 10.55 -10.45 5.07
N GLU A 312 10.55 -11.45 4.19
CA GLU A 312 9.32 -11.99 3.59
C GLU A 312 8.97 -13.35 4.22
N LEU A 313 7.66 -13.58 4.44
CA LEU A 313 7.14 -14.86 4.89
C LEU A 313 6.17 -15.41 3.85
N ASP A 314 6.40 -16.64 3.43
CA ASP A 314 5.42 -17.47 2.71
C ASP A 314 5.03 -18.63 3.66
N ALA A 315 4.05 -18.39 4.53
CA ALA A 315 3.58 -19.37 5.52
C ALA A 315 2.49 -20.27 4.94
N THR A 316 2.54 -21.55 5.26
CA THR A 316 1.44 -22.48 5.03
C THR A 316 0.59 -22.52 6.30
N VAL A 317 -0.66 -22.09 6.16
CA VAL A 317 -1.67 -22.16 7.20
C VAL A 317 -2.52 -23.40 6.95
N SER A 318 -2.47 -24.37 7.86
CA SER A 318 -3.24 -25.61 7.78
C SER A 318 -4.34 -25.66 8.83
N VAL A 319 -5.49 -26.21 8.43
CA VAL A 319 -6.67 -26.40 9.24
C VAL A 319 -6.90 -27.90 9.43
N ASP A 320 -7.00 -28.31 10.69
CA ASP A 320 -7.43 -29.62 11.12
C ASP A 320 -8.94 -29.61 11.37
N THR A 321 -9.70 -30.27 10.50
CA THR A 321 -11.16 -30.24 10.57
C THR A 321 -11.76 -31.21 11.57
N GLU A 322 -10.98 -32.15 12.12
CA GLU A 322 -11.47 -33.12 13.11
C GLU A 322 -11.86 -32.47 14.43
N ALA A 323 -11.16 -31.39 14.79
CA ALA A 323 -11.40 -30.65 16.03
C ALA A 323 -12.47 -29.55 15.89
N ILE A 324 -13.11 -29.41 14.72
CA ILE A 324 -14.08 -28.34 14.45
C ILE A 324 -15.51 -28.91 14.43
N PRO A 325 -16.45 -28.36 15.23
CA PRO A 325 -17.84 -28.82 15.22
C PRO A 325 -18.53 -28.48 13.90
N ILE A 326 -19.33 -29.43 13.40
CA ILE A 326 -20.13 -29.27 12.18
C ILE A 326 -21.32 -28.37 12.49
N THR A 327 -21.30 -27.13 12.02
CA THR A 327 -22.40 -26.19 12.20
C THR A 327 -22.72 -25.48 10.88
N GLU A 328 -23.89 -24.84 10.79
CA GLU A 328 -24.27 -24.06 9.61
C GLU A 328 -23.45 -22.77 9.46
N ARG A 329 -22.88 -22.28 10.56
CA ARG A 329 -22.06 -21.08 10.60
C ARG A 329 -20.59 -21.45 10.37
N PRO A 330 -19.81 -20.59 9.69
CA PRO A 330 -18.37 -20.82 9.54
C PRO A 330 -17.70 -20.76 10.91
N ALA A 331 -16.86 -21.76 11.20
CA ALA A 331 -15.92 -21.69 12.31
C ALA A 331 -14.94 -20.56 12.05
N ARG A 332 -14.66 -19.79 13.10
CA ARG A 332 -13.79 -18.63 13.09
C ARG A 332 -12.57 -18.92 13.94
N GLY A 333 -11.40 -18.81 13.33
CA GLY A 333 -10.11 -18.88 14.00
C GLY A 333 -9.41 -17.53 13.90
N HIS A 334 -8.54 -17.27 14.86
CA HIS A 334 -7.73 -16.05 14.90
C HIS A 334 -6.26 -16.44 14.95
N MET A 335 -5.48 -15.81 14.08
CA MET A 335 -4.02 -15.82 14.14
C MET A 335 -3.56 -14.44 14.58
N GLU A 336 -2.62 -14.41 15.51
CA GLU A 336 -2.01 -13.21 16.01
C GLU A 336 -0.68 -13.01 15.29
N LEU A 337 -0.56 -11.91 14.56
CA LEU A 337 0.67 -11.49 13.90
C LEU A 337 1.34 -10.40 14.74
N SER A 338 2.39 -10.79 15.45
CA SER A 338 3.28 -9.86 16.13
C SER A 338 4.38 -9.44 15.16
N THR A 339 4.44 -8.16 14.81
CA THR A 339 5.43 -7.64 13.87
C THR A 339 5.84 -6.23 14.24
N ASN A 340 7.08 -5.88 13.91
CA ASN A 340 7.62 -4.55 14.12
C ASN A 340 6.90 -3.44 13.30
N ALA A 341 6.12 -3.81 12.29
CA ALA A 341 5.31 -2.89 11.51
C ALA A 341 4.12 -2.26 12.29
N THR A 342 3.65 -2.91 13.36
CA THR A 342 2.52 -2.43 14.17
C THR A 342 2.89 -2.37 15.65
N GLU A 343 2.22 -1.49 16.41
CA GLU A 343 2.38 -1.41 17.86
C GLU A 343 1.70 -2.55 18.58
N GLN A 344 0.49 -2.88 18.12
CA GLN A 344 -0.30 -3.98 18.65
C GLN A 344 -0.24 -5.16 17.68
N PRO A 345 -0.28 -6.40 18.19
CA PRO A 345 -0.42 -7.58 17.36
C PRO A 345 -1.66 -7.47 16.46
N MET A 346 -1.52 -7.85 15.19
CA MET A 346 -2.63 -7.83 14.24
C MET A 346 -3.37 -9.16 14.25
N ASP A 347 -4.69 -9.12 14.40
CA ASP A 347 -5.53 -10.31 14.26
C ASP A 347 -5.86 -10.58 12.79
N VAL A 348 -5.56 -11.80 12.35
CA VAL A 348 -5.88 -12.31 11.01
C VAL A 348 -6.97 -13.37 11.14
N GLU A 349 -8.14 -13.03 10.60
CA GLU A 349 -9.31 -13.91 10.65
C GLU A 349 -9.17 -15.08 9.67
N VAL A 350 -9.48 -16.27 10.19
CA VAL A 350 -9.56 -17.52 9.43
C VAL A 350 -10.98 -18.06 9.48
N PHE A 351 -11.56 -18.31 8.31
CA PHE A 351 -12.91 -18.84 8.16
C PHE A 351 -12.89 -20.22 7.50
N VAL A 352 -13.60 -21.17 8.10
CA VAL A 352 -13.78 -22.51 7.55
C VAL A 352 -15.20 -23.01 7.81
N ASN A 353 -15.88 -23.51 6.77
CA ASN A 353 -17.16 -24.20 6.88
C ASN A 353 -16.90 -25.70 6.79
N VAL A 354 -16.98 -26.38 7.94
CA VAL A 354 -16.83 -27.83 8.00
C VAL A 354 -18.17 -28.50 7.69
N ARG A 355 -18.15 -29.45 6.76
CA ARG A 355 -19.35 -30.19 6.32
C ARG A 355 -19.17 -31.68 6.54
N SER A 356 -20.22 -32.32 7.03
CA SER A 356 -20.32 -33.77 7.08
C SER A 356 -20.25 -34.38 5.69
N MET A 357 -19.93 -35.67 5.64
CA MET A 357 -20.00 -36.42 4.40
C MET A 357 -21.45 -36.50 3.93
N PRO A 358 -21.78 -36.02 2.70
CA PRO A 358 -23.11 -36.17 2.16
C PRO A 358 -23.42 -37.66 1.98
N SER A 359 -24.70 -38.02 2.04
CA SER A 359 -25.10 -39.42 1.86
C SER A 359 -24.67 -39.94 0.49
N THR A 360 -24.46 -41.26 0.39
CA THR A 360 -24.11 -41.90 -0.88
C THR A 360 -25.16 -41.64 -1.96
N PHE A 361 -26.44 -41.58 -1.56
CA PHE A 361 -27.56 -41.21 -2.43
C PHE A 361 -27.45 -39.77 -2.93
N GLU A 362 -27.18 -38.80 -2.06
CA GLU A 362 -27.01 -37.41 -2.49
C GLU A 362 -25.87 -37.27 -3.51
N ARG A 363 -24.73 -37.92 -3.23
CA ARG A 363 -23.54 -37.85 -4.08
C ARG A 363 -23.71 -38.54 -5.43
N ARG A 364 -24.30 -39.74 -5.46
CA ARG A 364 -24.39 -40.57 -6.67
C ARG A 364 -25.66 -40.33 -7.49
N VAL A 365 -26.73 -39.82 -6.89
CA VAL A 365 -28.04 -39.69 -7.54
C VAL A 365 -28.46 -38.23 -7.61
N VAL A 366 -28.60 -37.56 -6.47
CA VAL A 366 -29.18 -36.21 -6.43
C VAL A 366 -28.31 -35.19 -7.16
N ARG A 367 -27.01 -35.11 -6.87
CA ARG A 367 -26.12 -34.11 -7.49
C ARG A 367 -25.97 -34.27 -9.01
N PRO A 368 -25.77 -35.49 -9.56
CA PRO A 368 -25.79 -35.70 -11.00
C PRO A 368 -27.13 -35.37 -11.65
N LEU A 369 -28.26 -35.74 -11.02
CA LEU A 369 -29.60 -35.44 -11.55
C LEU A 369 -29.88 -33.93 -11.56
N VAL A 370 -29.54 -33.19 -10.50
CA VAL A 370 -29.67 -31.73 -10.47
C VAL A 370 -28.85 -31.09 -11.58
N GLY A 371 -27.61 -31.55 -11.78
CA GLY A 371 -26.76 -31.10 -12.88
C GLY A 371 -27.35 -31.43 -14.26
N LEU A 372 -27.90 -32.64 -14.42
CA LEU A 372 -28.54 -33.10 -15.66
C LEU A 372 -29.74 -32.25 -16.01
N VAL A 373 -30.68 -32.06 -15.08
CA VAL A 373 -31.91 -31.28 -15.31
C VAL A 373 -31.56 -29.83 -15.60
N LEU A 374 -30.68 -29.22 -14.80
CA LEU A 374 -30.35 -27.81 -14.97
C LEU A 374 -29.55 -27.56 -16.26
N GLY A 375 -28.65 -28.48 -16.61
CA GLY A 375 -27.97 -28.47 -17.91
C GLY A 375 -28.96 -28.62 -19.07
N ALA A 376 -29.87 -29.59 -19.01
CA ALA A 376 -30.88 -29.82 -20.03
C ALA A 376 -31.73 -28.58 -20.30
N VAL A 377 -32.25 -27.95 -19.24
CA VAL A 377 -33.09 -26.75 -19.34
C VAL A 377 -32.33 -25.59 -19.98
N VAL A 378 -31.13 -25.27 -19.49
CA VAL A 378 -30.35 -24.15 -20.03
C VAL A 378 -29.91 -24.42 -21.48
N GLY A 379 -29.44 -25.63 -21.78
CA GLY A 379 -29.05 -26.02 -23.13
C GLY A 379 -30.22 -25.99 -24.11
N ALA A 380 -31.41 -26.44 -23.69
CA ALA A 380 -32.62 -26.39 -24.51
C ALA A 380 -33.06 -24.95 -24.78
N LEU A 381 -33.01 -24.06 -23.80
CA LEU A 381 -33.33 -22.64 -24.00
C LEU A 381 -32.39 -21.98 -25.01
N ILE A 382 -31.09 -22.26 -24.95
CA ILE A 382 -30.11 -21.77 -25.93
C ILE A 382 -30.40 -22.34 -27.31
N GLY A 383 -30.69 -23.64 -27.41
CA GLY A 383 -31.01 -24.27 -28.69
C GLY A 383 -32.34 -23.81 -29.29
N LEU A 384 -33.34 -23.49 -28.47
CA LEU A 384 -34.58 -22.84 -28.91
C LEU A 384 -34.32 -21.43 -29.43
N ALA A 385 -33.45 -20.66 -28.77
CA ALA A 385 -33.04 -19.35 -29.26
C ALA A 385 -32.29 -19.44 -30.61
N LEU A 386 -31.44 -20.45 -30.78
CA LEU A 386 -30.77 -20.73 -32.05
C LEU A 386 -31.78 -21.11 -33.16
N HIS A 387 -32.77 -21.95 -32.84
CA HIS A 387 -33.85 -22.34 -33.75
C HIS A 387 -34.71 -21.14 -34.17
N ALA A 388 -35.13 -20.30 -33.22
CA ALA A 388 -35.92 -19.10 -33.50
C ALA A 388 -35.20 -18.11 -34.44
N LEU A 389 -33.88 -18.22 -34.59
CA LEU A 389 -33.07 -17.43 -35.49
C LEU A 389 -32.79 -18.14 -36.84
N GLY A 390 -33.39 -19.30 -37.08
CA GLY A 390 -33.32 -20.03 -38.36
C GLY A 390 -32.03 -20.81 -38.60
N LEU A 391 -31.25 -21.12 -37.55
CA LEU A 391 -29.99 -21.88 -37.71
C LEU A 391 -30.17 -23.37 -37.98
N ASP A 392 -31.37 -23.89 -37.76
CA ASP A 392 -31.65 -25.31 -37.88
C ASP A 392 -32.11 -25.73 -39.28
N GLU A 393 -32.43 -24.81 -40.20
CA GLU A 393 -32.91 -25.14 -41.54
C GLU A 393 -31.99 -26.14 -42.26
N GLY A 394 -30.67 -25.86 -42.26
CA GLY A 394 -29.69 -26.78 -42.85
C GLY A 394 -29.44 -28.06 -42.04
N LEU A 395 -29.56 -28.01 -40.71
CA LEU A 395 -29.31 -29.16 -39.83
C LEU A 395 -30.49 -30.15 -39.87
N ALA A 396 -31.72 -29.64 -39.88
CA ALA A 396 -32.94 -30.42 -39.92
C ALA A 396 -33.03 -31.19 -41.24
N ASP A 397 -32.71 -30.55 -42.37
CA ASP A 397 -32.70 -31.20 -43.68
C ASP A 397 -31.56 -32.22 -43.82
N TRP A 398 -30.38 -31.93 -43.26
CA TRP A 398 -29.29 -32.91 -43.17
C TRP A 398 -29.68 -34.12 -42.31
N LEU A 399 -30.34 -33.91 -41.16
CA LEU A 399 -30.80 -35.01 -40.30
C LEU A 399 -31.90 -35.84 -40.96
N LYS A 400 -32.86 -35.21 -41.63
CA LYS A 400 -33.93 -35.89 -42.39
C LYS A 400 -33.36 -36.75 -43.51
N THR A 401 -32.36 -36.24 -44.24
CA THR A 401 -31.73 -36.98 -45.34
C THR A 401 -30.86 -38.14 -44.83
N ARG A 402 -30.18 -37.98 -43.68
CA ARG A 402 -29.31 -39.03 -43.13
C ARG A 402 -30.07 -40.11 -42.36
N ILE A 403 -31.16 -39.75 -41.69
CA ILE A 403 -31.95 -40.67 -40.84
C ILE A 403 -33.45 -40.41 -41.11
N PRO A 404 -34.02 -41.02 -42.17
CA PRO A 404 -35.40 -40.76 -42.59
C PRO A 404 -36.48 -41.18 -41.58
N GLN A 405 -36.14 -42.02 -40.61
CA GLN A 405 -37.07 -42.58 -39.63
C GLN A 405 -37.25 -41.71 -38.37
N LEU A 406 -36.63 -40.53 -38.29
CA LEU A 406 -36.77 -39.66 -37.11
C LEU A 406 -38.19 -39.04 -37.06
N PRO A 407 -38.85 -39.04 -35.89
CA PRO A 407 -40.15 -38.38 -35.73
C PRO A 407 -40.07 -36.88 -36.09
N PRO A 408 -41.10 -36.30 -36.72
CA PRO A 408 -41.10 -34.90 -37.16
C PRO A 408 -40.95 -33.88 -36.02
N ILE A 409 -41.32 -34.25 -34.79
CA ILE A 409 -41.10 -33.42 -33.60
C ILE A 409 -39.58 -33.27 -33.31
N VAL A 410 -38.80 -34.32 -33.57
CA VAL A 410 -37.35 -34.31 -33.39
C VAL A 410 -36.68 -33.50 -34.48
N SER A 411 -37.25 -33.40 -35.69
CA SER A 411 -36.63 -32.64 -36.78
C SER A 411 -36.68 -31.13 -36.57
N ASN A 412 -37.80 -30.58 -36.08
CA ASN A 412 -37.96 -29.13 -35.91
C ASN A 412 -37.36 -28.61 -34.60
N GLN A 413 -37.09 -29.51 -33.64
CA GLN A 413 -36.46 -29.16 -32.36
C GLN A 413 -35.10 -29.84 -32.20
N ALA A 414 -34.50 -30.33 -33.30
CA ALA A 414 -33.26 -31.09 -33.29
C ALA A 414 -32.14 -30.32 -32.56
N LEU A 415 -31.99 -29.04 -32.88
CA LEU A 415 -30.94 -28.20 -32.29
C LEU A 415 -31.18 -27.92 -30.80
N ALA A 416 -32.43 -27.70 -30.39
CA ALA A 416 -32.81 -27.59 -28.99
C ALA A 416 -32.55 -28.88 -28.21
N ALA A 417 -32.92 -30.03 -28.77
CA ALA A 417 -32.72 -31.34 -28.18
C ALA A 417 -31.22 -31.70 -28.07
N LEU A 418 -30.43 -31.47 -29.12
CA LEU A 418 -28.98 -31.72 -29.12
C LEU A 418 -28.24 -30.81 -28.13
N SER A 419 -28.59 -29.52 -28.11
CA SER A 419 -28.01 -28.55 -27.18
C SER A 419 -28.37 -28.90 -25.73
N GLY A 420 -29.65 -29.20 -25.48
CA GLY A 420 -30.13 -29.68 -24.18
C GLY A 420 -29.40 -30.95 -23.74
N LEU A 421 -29.29 -31.96 -24.62
CA LEU A 421 -28.61 -33.22 -24.32
C LEU A 421 -27.12 -33.02 -24.00
N MET A 422 -26.40 -32.24 -24.80
CA MET A 422 -24.99 -31.95 -24.56
C MET A 422 -24.78 -31.29 -23.19
N TRP A 423 -25.58 -30.28 -22.87
CA TRP A 423 -25.51 -29.60 -21.58
C TRP A 423 -25.94 -30.50 -20.42
N ALA A 424 -26.93 -31.37 -20.63
CA ALA A 424 -27.39 -32.35 -19.64
C ALA A 424 -26.28 -33.35 -19.29
N ILE A 425 -25.57 -33.88 -20.30
CA ILE A 425 -24.44 -34.80 -20.11
C ILE A 425 -23.32 -34.10 -19.33
N LEU A 426 -22.94 -32.88 -19.71
CA LEU A 426 -21.89 -32.13 -19.01
C LEU A 426 -22.31 -31.77 -17.58
N GLY A 427 -23.57 -31.40 -17.37
CA GLY A 427 -24.15 -31.15 -16.06
C GLY A 427 -24.14 -32.39 -15.17
N PHE A 428 -24.46 -33.56 -15.73
CA PHE A 428 -24.40 -34.86 -15.06
C PHE A 428 -22.95 -35.20 -14.64
N ILE A 429 -22.00 -35.14 -15.59
CA ILE A 429 -20.57 -35.39 -15.33
C ILE A 429 -20.06 -34.44 -14.23
N ARG A 430 -20.42 -33.16 -14.30
CA ARG A 430 -20.07 -32.16 -13.27
C ARG A 430 -20.66 -32.53 -11.90
N GLY A 431 -21.94 -32.92 -11.85
CA GLY A 431 -22.60 -33.34 -10.62
C GLY A 431 -21.95 -34.59 -10.00
N TRP A 432 -21.50 -35.52 -10.84
CA TRP A 432 -20.78 -36.72 -10.44
C TRP A 432 -19.41 -36.41 -9.83
N HIS A 433 -18.69 -35.45 -10.43
CA HIS A 433 -17.36 -35.01 -10.00
C HIS A 433 -17.39 -33.82 -9.01
N GLN A 434 -18.56 -33.46 -8.48
CA GLN A 434 -18.69 -32.37 -7.52
C GLN A 434 -17.95 -32.70 -6.22
N ARG A 435 -17.18 -31.73 -5.68
CA ARG A 435 -16.50 -31.91 -4.40
C ARG A 435 -17.53 -32.19 -3.31
N TRP A 436 -17.33 -33.27 -2.55
CA TRP A 436 -18.30 -33.74 -1.56
C TRP A 436 -18.62 -32.69 -0.50
N ALA A 437 -17.61 -31.95 -0.04
CA ALA A 437 -17.73 -30.85 0.91
C ALA A 437 -18.59 -29.66 0.43
N TRP A 438 -18.82 -29.50 -0.88
CA TRP A 438 -19.56 -28.36 -1.42
C TRP A 438 -21.06 -28.62 -1.40
N PRO A 439 -21.86 -27.72 -0.81
CA PRO A 439 -23.32 -27.78 -0.93
C PRO A 439 -23.75 -27.74 -2.40
N THR A 440 -24.78 -28.51 -2.74
CA THR A 440 -25.29 -28.60 -4.12
C THR A 440 -25.65 -27.24 -4.69
N TRP A 441 -26.34 -26.39 -3.93
CA TRP A 441 -26.69 -25.04 -4.39
C TRP A 441 -25.46 -24.19 -4.69
N TYR A 442 -24.43 -24.24 -3.83
CA TYR A 442 -23.19 -23.47 -3.99
C TYR A 442 -22.42 -23.91 -5.23
N ALA A 443 -22.25 -25.23 -5.41
CA ALA A 443 -21.56 -25.78 -6.56
C ALA A 443 -22.31 -25.50 -7.88
N THR A 444 -23.65 -25.55 -7.85
CA THR A 444 -24.49 -25.23 -9.02
C THR A 444 -24.39 -23.76 -9.39
N LEU A 445 -24.52 -22.84 -8.43
CA LEU A 445 -24.43 -21.40 -8.67
C LEU A 445 -23.04 -21.00 -9.19
N ARG A 446 -21.99 -21.56 -8.60
CA ARG A 446 -20.60 -21.35 -9.04
C ARG A 446 -20.38 -21.85 -10.47
N TRP A 447 -20.87 -23.04 -10.79
CA TRP A 447 -20.80 -23.59 -12.14
C TRP A 447 -21.57 -22.74 -13.15
N LEU A 448 -22.79 -22.32 -12.82
CA LEU A 448 -23.59 -21.43 -13.66
C LEU A 448 -22.88 -20.10 -13.93
N GLY A 449 -22.39 -19.44 -12.88
CA GLY A 449 -21.66 -18.17 -13.03
C GLY A 449 -20.40 -18.32 -13.89
N ARG A 450 -19.65 -19.42 -13.71
CA ARG A 450 -18.46 -19.70 -14.52
C ARG A 450 -18.80 -20.02 -15.97
N THR A 451 -19.83 -20.83 -16.19
CA THR A 451 -20.33 -21.18 -17.53
C THR A 451 -20.82 -19.93 -18.24
N PHE A 452 -21.61 -19.08 -17.59
CA PHE A 452 -22.05 -17.80 -18.12
C PHE A 452 -20.89 -16.91 -18.55
N ALA A 453 -19.85 -16.76 -17.70
CA ALA A 453 -18.65 -16.01 -18.08
C ALA A 453 -17.96 -16.57 -19.33
N TRP A 454 -17.89 -17.90 -19.47
CA TRP A 454 -17.37 -18.54 -20.68
C TRP A 454 -18.29 -18.39 -21.90
N MET A 455 -19.61 -18.44 -21.71
CA MET A 455 -20.58 -18.18 -22.77
C MET A 455 -20.37 -16.78 -23.34
N THR A 456 -20.34 -15.76 -22.48
CA THR A 456 -20.12 -14.36 -22.89
C THR A 456 -18.76 -14.19 -23.56
N GLY A 457 -17.70 -14.74 -22.96
CA GLY A 457 -16.35 -14.64 -23.51
C GLY A 457 -16.21 -15.29 -24.89
N LEU A 458 -16.76 -16.49 -25.08
CA LEU A 458 -16.75 -17.18 -26.38
C LEU A 458 -17.69 -16.54 -27.39
N ALA A 459 -18.86 -16.04 -26.97
CA ALA A 459 -19.75 -15.30 -27.85
C ALA A 459 -19.07 -14.09 -28.48
N ILE A 460 -18.40 -13.28 -27.64
CA ILE A 460 -17.64 -12.11 -28.09
C ILE A 460 -16.48 -12.55 -29.00
N ALA A 461 -15.73 -13.58 -28.59
CA ALA A 461 -14.59 -14.06 -29.37
C ALA A 461 -15.02 -14.55 -30.77
N VAL A 462 -16.07 -15.38 -30.86
CA VAL A 462 -16.57 -15.92 -32.12
C VAL A 462 -17.20 -14.81 -32.97
N ALA A 463 -17.92 -13.85 -32.37
CA ALA A 463 -18.45 -12.69 -33.10
C ALA A 463 -17.34 -11.79 -33.67
N ALA A 464 -16.31 -11.47 -32.87
CA ALA A 464 -15.16 -10.68 -33.32
C ALA A 464 -14.40 -11.39 -34.45
N THR A 465 -14.30 -12.71 -34.36
CA THR A 465 -13.70 -13.56 -35.40
C THR A 465 -14.50 -13.53 -36.67
N TYR A 466 -15.82 -13.64 -36.56
CA TYR A 466 -16.70 -13.55 -37.70
C TYR A 466 -16.58 -12.19 -38.39
N ILE A 467 -16.52 -11.10 -37.62
CA ILE A 467 -16.26 -9.74 -38.16
C ILE A 467 -14.91 -9.70 -38.89
N LEU A 468 -13.85 -10.23 -38.27
CA LEU A 468 -12.51 -10.26 -38.87
C LEU A 468 -12.48 -11.09 -40.16
N LEU A 469 -13.13 -12.25 -40.18
CA LEU A 469 -13.23 -13.10 -41.38
C LEU A 469 -14.02 -12.40 -42.48
N ARG A 470 -15.13 -11.73 -42.15
CA ARG A 470 -15.91 -10.96 -43.12
C ARG A 470 -15.09 -9.82 -43.72
N TRP A 471 -14.24 -9.17 -42.92
CA TRP A 471 -13.34 -8.14 -43.39
C TRP A 471 -12.24 -8.70 -44.31
N LEU A 472 -11.65 -9.85 -43.95
CA LEU A 472 -10.62 -10.53 -44.74
C LEU A 472 -11.16 -11.12 -46.05
N PHE A 473 -12.38 -11.67 -46.03
CA PHE A 473 -12.98 -12.42 -47.14
C PHE A 473 -14.36 -11.83 -47.51
N PRO A 474 -14.43 -10.86 -48.44
CA PRO A 474 -15.68 -10.20 -48.87
C PRO A 474 -16.67 -11.16 -49.48
N VAL A 475 -16.17 -12.26 -50.07
CA VAL A 475 -17.01 -13.31 -50.60
C VAL A 475 -17.99 -13.80 -49.53
N LEU A 476 -17.64 -13.76 -48.23
CA LEU A 476 -18.56 -14.14 -47.15
C LEU A 476 -19.73 -13.17 -46.96
N GLU A 477 -19.65 -11.93 -47.47
CA GLU A 477 -20.71 -10.92 -47.37
C GLU A 477 -21.91 -11.25 -48.26
N THR A 478 -21.70 -11.91 -49.40
CA THR A 478 -22.78 -12.34 -50.28
C THR A 478 -23.58 -13.52 -49.71
N TRP A 479 -22.99 -14.30 -48.80
CA TRP A 479 -23.62 -15.42 -48.10
C TRP A 479 -24.05 -15.07 -46.67
N ALA A 480 -23.69 -13.88 -46.17
CA ALA A 480 -24.04 -13.44 -44.84
C ALA A 480 -25.51 -13.05 -44.77
N THR A 481 -26.32 -13.86 -44.08
CA THR A 481 -27.66 -13.43 -43.70
C THR A 481 -27.57 -12.29 -42.68
N ARG A 482 -28.62 -11.47 -42.58
CA ARG A 482 -28.69 -10.31 -41.65
C ARG A 482 -28.41 -10.67 -40.18
N ASN A 483 -28.47 -11.95 -39.82
CA ASN A 483 -28.34 -12.48 -38.46
C ASN A 483 -27.06 -13.29 -38.21
N SER A 484 -26.15 -13.42 -39.18
CA SER A 484 -24.94 -14.26 -39.10
C SER A 484 -24.03 -13.96 -37.90
N LEU A 485 -23.94 -12.70 -37.48
CA LEU A 485 -23.19 -12.29 -36.29
C LEU A 485 -23.85 -12.79 -34.99
N ILE A 486 -25.18 -12.75 -34.93
CA ILE A 486 -25.95 -13.26 -33.78
C ILE A 486 -25.79 -14.79 -33.72
N HIS A 487 -25.83 -15.46 -34.87
CA HIS A 487 -25.60 -16.90 -34.98
C HIS A 487 -24.21 -17.31 -34.46
N ALA A 488 -23.17 -16.60 -34.90
CA ALA A 488 -21.80 -16.78 -34.46
C ALA A 488 -21.67 -16.61 -32.93
N ALA A 489 -22.29 -15.57 -32.36
CA ALA A 489 -22.29 -15.31 -30.92
C ALA A 489 -23.02 -16.40 -30.12
N LEU A 490 -24.15 -16.91 -30.61
CA LEU A 490 -24.91 -17.96 -29.93
C LEU A 490 -24.24 -19.34 -30.03
N LEU A 491 -23.55 -19.65 -31.13
CA LEU A 491 -22.69 -20.83 -31.23
C LEU A 491 -21.54 -20.76 -30.21
N GLY A 492 -20.88 -19.60 -30.09
CA GLY A 492 -19.89 -19.36 -29.04
C GLY A 492 -20.47 -19.55 -27.64
N SER A 493 -21.68 -19.04 -27.40
CA SER A 493 -22.40 -19.23 -26.14
C SER A 493 -22.70 -20.71 -25.85
N MET A 494 -23.21 -21.45 -26.83
CA MET A 494 -23.54 -22.87 -26.72
C MET A 494 -22.32 -23.70 -26.29
N LEU A 495 -21.13 -23.38 -26.79
CA LEU A 495 -19.88 -24.07 -26.47
C LEU A 495 -19.28 -23.68 -25.11
N GLY A 496 -19.73 -22.57 -24.50
CA GLY A 496 -19.23 -22.08 -23.21
C GLY A 496 -19.35 -23.05 -22.03
N VAL A 497 -20.30 -24.00 -22.11
CA VAL A 497 -20.48 -25.05 -21.10
C VAL A 497 -19.30 -26.00 -20.97
N ILE A 498 -18.55 -26.23 -22.04
CA ILE A 498 -17.41 -27.16 -22.05
C ILE A 498 -16.29 -26.64 -21.14
N PRO A 499 -15.69 -25.46 -21.39
CA PRO A 499 -14.64 -24.92 -20.51
C PRO A 499 -15.19 -24.54 -19.13
N GLY A 500 -16.47 -24.17 -19.02
CA GLY A 500 -17.16 -23.97 -17.74
C GLY A 500 -17.16 -25.22 -16.87
N SER A 501 -17.58 -26.35 -17.43
CA SER A 501 -17.70 -27.64 -16.73
C SER A 501 -16.34 -28.28 -16.45
N ILE A 502 -15.43 -28.30 -17.43
CA ILE A 502 -14.05 -28.80 -17.22
C ILE A 502 -13.35 -27.97 -16.14
N GLY A 503 -13.52 -26.65 -16.18
CA GLY A 503 -12.94 -25.74 -15.20
C GLY A 503 -13.44 -25.98 -13.78
N GLU A 504 -14.70 -26.37 -13.62
CA GLU A 504 -15.30 -26.70 -12.32
C GLU A 504 -14.85 -28.07 -11.83
N ILE A 505 -14.81 -29.08 -12.70
CA ILE A 505 -14.30 -30.42 -12.38
C ILE A 505 -12.82 -30.34 -11.94
N ARG A 506 -12.00 -29.55 -12.61
CA ARG A 506 -10.61 -29.34 -12.17
C ARG A 506 -10.53 -28.63 -10.82
N ALA A 507 -11.43 -27.68 -10.55
CA ALA A 507 -11.48 -26.99 -9.27
C ALA A 507 -11.95 -27.88 -8.12
N SER A 508 -12.76 -28.91 -8.40
CA SER A 508 -13.18 -29.90 -7.39
C SER A 508 -12.06 -30.89 -7.04
N HIS A 509 -11.17 -31.20 -7.98
CA HIS A 509 -10.09 -32.18 -7.81
C HIS A 509 -8.78 -31.61 -7.26
N SER A 510 -8.59 -30.28 -7.23
CA SER A 510 -7.41 -29.70 -6.58
C SER A 510 -7.48 -29.96 -5.07
N ARG A 511 -6.85 -31.08 -4.63
CA ARG A 511 -6.62 -31.42 -3.22
C ARG A 511 -5.98 -30.21 -2.55
N ALA A 512 -6.45 -29.92 -1.33
CA ALA A 512 -6.31 -28.67 -0.60
C ALA A 512 -4.87 -28.29 -0.21
N ILE A 513 -4.02 -28.02 -1.20
CA ILE A 513 -2.92 -27.05 -1.10
C ILE A 513 -3.38 -25.85 -1.91
N LEU A 514 -4.22 -25.01 -1.29
CA LEU A 514 -4.63 -23.74 -1.87
C LEU A 514 -3.37 -22.84 -1.92
N ASN A 515 -2.78 -22.70 -3.11
CA ASN A 515 -1.90 -21.62 -3.56
C ASN A 515 -0.36 -21.79 -3.53
N ALA A 516 0.21 -23.00 -3.62
CA ALA A 516 1.66 -23.15 -3.87
C ALA A 516 2.04 -22.96 -5.36
N GLU A 517 1.41 -23.66 -6.30
CA GLU A 517 1.87 -23.69 -7.71
C GLU A 517 0.93 -23.02 -8.72
N GLN A 518 -0.23 -22.54 -8.25
CA GLN A 518 -1.32 -22.09 -9.12
C GLN A 518 -1.03 -20.82 -9.94
N HIS A 519 0.07 -20.08 -9.74
CA HIS A 519 0.38 -18.93 -10.61
C HIS A 519 1.32 -19.26 -11.77
N ARG A 520 2.33 -20.12 -11.59
CA ARG A 520 3.20 -20.54 -12.71
C ARG A 520 2.52 -21.56 -13.60
N ALA A 521 1.90 -22.60 -13.01
CA ALA A 521 1.18 -23.62 -13.75
C ALA A 521 -0.03 -23.04 -14.49
N ARG A 522 -0.75 -22.08 -13.89
CA ARG A 522 -1.89 -21.44 -14.54
C ARG A 522 -1.47 -20.52 -15.69
N ASN A 523 -0.30 -19.89 -15.65
CA ASN A 523 0.24 -19.16 -16.81
C ASN A 523 0.71 -20.11 -17.93
N ALA A 524 1.30 -21.25 -17.60
CA ALA A 524 1.67 -22.28 -18.58
C ALA A 524 0.43 -22.94 -19.21
N VAL A 525 -0.56 -23.29 -18.39
CA VAL A 525 -1.86 -23.82 -18.85
C VAL A 525 -2.65 -22.76 -19.59
N ARG A 526 -2.57 -21.46 -19.24
CA ARG A 526 -3.17 -20.39 -20.04
C ARG A 526 -2.54 -20.33 -21.43
N ARG A 527 -1.20 -20.45 -21.52
CA ARG A 527 -0.49 -20.50 -22.81
C ARG A 527 -0.87 -21.74 -23.64
N GLY A 528 -0.90 -22.93 -23.04
CA GLY A 528 -1.35 -24.15 -23.72
C GLY A 528 -2.85 -24.13 -24.10
N ALA A 529 -3.69 -23.53 -23.26
CA ALA A 529 -5.10 -23.32 -23.55
C ALA A 529 -5.29 -22.31 -24.68
N TRP A 530 -4.46 -21.27 -24.80
CA TRP A 530 -4.46 -20.36 -25.95
C TRP A 530 -4.13 -21.08 -27.25
N VAL A 531 -3.19 -22.03 -27.23
CA VAL A 531 -2.89 -22.87 -28.41
C VAL A 531 -4.07 -23.77 -28.76
N LEU A 532 -4.69 -24.44 -27.78
CA LEU A 532 -5.88 -25.26 -28.04
C LEU A 532 -7.09 -24.43 -28.50
N VAL A 533 -7.26 -23.22 -27.95
CA VAL A 533 -8.27 -22.26 -28.41
C VAL A 533 -7.95 -21.82 -29.83
N ALA A 534 -6.70 -21.49 -30.17
CA ALA A 534 -6.28 -21.11 -31.51
C ALA A 534 -6.43 -22.26 -32.54
N VAL A 535 -6.18 -23.51 -32.13
CA VAL A 535 -6.41 -24.69 -32.98
C VAL A 535 -7.90 -24.95 -33.16
N GLY A 536 -8.69 -24.92 -32.08
CA GLY A 536 -10.15 -25.05 -32.16
C GLY A 536 -10.78 -23.93 -32.98
N PHE A 537 -10.22 -22.73 -32.88
CA PHE A 537 -10.55 -21.58 -33.70
C PHE A 537 -10.23 -21.81 -35.17
N LEU A 538 -9.02 -22.27 -35.49
CA LEU A 538 -8.63 -22.62 -36.86
C LEU A 538 -9.59 -23.67 -37.46
N VAL A 539 -9.95 -24.70 -36.68
CA VAL A 539 -10.91 -25.73 -37.09
C VAL A 539 -12.31 -25.14 -37.29
N LEU A 540 -12.75 -24.21 -36.43
CA LEU A 540 -14.01 -23.48 -36.59
C LEU A 540 -14.01 -22.55 -37.80
N VAL A 541 -12.88 -21.91 -38.10
CA VAL A 541 -12.71 -21.06 -39.28
C VAL A 541 -12.76 -21.91 -40.55
N VAL A 542 -11.96 -22.98 -40.62
CA VAL A 542 -11.91 -23.89 -41.77
C VAL A 542 -13.24 -24.64 -41.95
N GLY A 543 -13.81 -25.12 -40.85
CA GLY A 543 -15.11 -25.79 -40.83
C GLY A 543 -16.25 -24.83 -41.19
N GLY A 544 -16.22 -23.60 -40.67
CA GLY A 544 -17.19 -22.54 -40.96
C GLY A 544 -17.14 -22.13 -42.43
N VAL A 545 -15.95 -21.89 -42.99
CA VAL A 545 -15.79 -21.61 -44.42
C VAL A 545 -16.34 -22.75 -45.27
N ARG A 546 -16.08 -24.00 -44.91
CA ARG A 546 -16.66 -25.16 -45.61
C ARG A 546 -18.17 -25.31 -45.44
N PHE A 547 -18.70 -24.94 -44.28
CA PHE A 547 -20.12 -25.06 -43.97
C PHE A 547 -20.95 -23.96 -44.65
N PHE A 548 -20.44 -22.72 -44.67
CA PHE A 548 -21.14 -21.56 -45.23
C PHE A 548 -20.85 -21.34 -46.73
N ALA A 549 -19.74 -21.85 -47.25
CA ALA A 549 -19.36 -21.69 -48.66
C ALA A 549 -18.76 -22.98 -49.24
N PRO A 550 -19.54 -24.08 -49.34
CA PRO A 550 -19.05 -25.39 -49.79
C PRO A 550 -18.50 -25.39 -51.23
N GLN A 551 -18.82 -24.36 -52.02
CA GLN A 551 -18.40 -24.23 -53.43
C GLN A 551 -17.16 -23.34 -53.64
N VAL A 552 -16.67 -22.65 -52.61
CA VAL A 552 -15.46 -21.82 -52.72
C VAL A 552 -14.23 -22.71 -52.49
N THR A 553 -13.33 -22.78 -53.47
CA THR A 553 -12.05 -23.49 -53.30
C THR A 553 -11.21 -22.74 -52.27
N VAL A 554 -10.69 -23.48 -51.27
CA VAL A 554 -9.90 -22.92 -50.16
C VAL A 554 -8.72 -22.07 -50.66
N GLN A 555 -8.19 -22.38 -51.84
CA GLN A 555 -7.12 -21.62 -52.50
C GLN A 555 -7.55 -20.21 -52.96
N GLY A 556 -8.71 -20.07 -53.61
CA GLY A 556 -9.17 -18.78 -54.11
C GLY A 556 -9.48 -17.79 -52.99
N ALA A 557 -10.12 -18.26 -51.92
CA ALA A 557 -10.35 -17.43 -50.74
C ALA A 557 -9.02 -17.00 -50.08
N ALA A 558 -8.05 -17.91 -49.96
CA ALA A 558 -6.76 -17.61 -49.34
C ALA A 558 -5.94 -16.57 -50.11
N GLU A 559 -5.97 -16.59 -51.45
CA GLU A 559 -5.29 -15.61 -52.29
C GLU A 559 -5.90 -14.21 -52.15
N GLU A 560 -7.22 -14.10 -52.15
CA GLU A 560 -7.93 -12.82 -51.97
C GLU A 560 -7.68 -12.22 -50.56
N GLY A 561 -7.71 -13.05 -49.52
CA GLY A 561 -7.42 -12.62 -48.16
C GLY A 561 -5.97 -12.16 -47.98
N ARG A 562 -5.01 -12.82 -48.64
CA ARG A 562 -3.59 -12.44 -48.62
C ARG A 562 -3.36 -11.09 -49.27
N SER A 563 -3.95 -10.86 -50.45
CA SER A 563 -3.82 -9.59 -51.18
C SER A 563 -4.31 -8.40 -50.35
N ARG A 564 -5.42 -8.54 -49.60
CA ARG A 564 -5.92 -7.49 -48.70
C ARG A 564 -5.03 -7.22 -47.50
N LEU A 565 -4.46 -8.27 -46.93
CA LEU A 565 -3.51 -8.15 -45.82
C LEU A 565 -2.27 -7.39 -46.25
N GLU A 566 -1.74 -7.69 -47.45
CA GLU A 566 -0.60 -6.98 -48.04
C GLU A 566 -0.94 -5.50 -48.26
N VAL A 567 -2.07 -5.17 -48.90
CA VAL A 567 -2.51 -3.77 -49.10
C VAL A 567 -2.70 -3.01 -47.77
N TRP A 568 -3.26 -3.65 -46.74
CA TRP A 568 -3.43 -3.01 -45.44
C TRP A 568 -2.11 -2.80 -44.71
N MET A 569 -1.18 -3.77 -44.79
CA MET A 569 0.16 -3.65 -44.21
C MET A 569 0.95 -2.51 -44.87
N ASP A 570 0.90 -2.42 -46.20
CA ASP A 570 1.59 -1.37 -46.96
C ASP A 570 1.05 0.03 -46.59
N ALA A 571 -0.28 0.18 -46.47
CA ALA A 571 -0.90 1.44 -46.05
C ALA A 571 -0.50 1.82 -44.60
N ARG A 572 -0.43 0.83 -43.70
CA ARG A 572 -0.02 1.06 -42.31
C ARG A 572 1.45 1.42 -42.18
N GLU A 573 2.31 0.84 -43.02
CA GLU A 573 3.71 1.20 -43.11
C GLU A 573 3.90 2.63 -43.59
N SER A 574 3.10 3.07 -44.57
CA SER A 574 3.11 4.48 -45.02
C SER A 574 2.65 5.45 -43.91
N ASP A 575 1.58 5.15 -43.17
CA ASP A 575 1.15 5.98 -42.02
C ASP A 575 2.22 6.10 -40.93
N LEU A 576 2.98 5.03 -40.70
CA LEU A 576 4.06 5.00 -39.70
C LEU A 576 5.31 5.74 -40.18
N GLN A 577 5.55 5.80 -41.48
CA GLN A 577 6.62 6.61 -42.08
C GLN A 577 6.26 8.11 -42.01
N ASP A 578 5.02 8.48 -42.33
CA ASP A 578 4.52 9.87 -42.22
C ASP A 578 4.50 10.41 -40.78
N LEU A 579 4.39 9.53 -39.76
CA LEU A 579 4.50 9.91 -38.35
C LEU A 579 5.94 10.04 -37.85
N ARG A 580 6.90 9.51 -38.61
CA ARG A 580 8.32 9.50 -38.27
C ARG A 580 9.05 10.72 -38.86
N ASP A 581 8.60 11.18 -40.02
CA ASP A 581 9.04 12.41 -40.68
C ASP A 581 8.33 13.65 -40.07
#